data_AF-A0A9E0U8K4-F1
#
_entry.id   AF-A0A9E0U8K4-F1
#
_cell.length_a   1.000
_cell.length_b   1.000
_cell.length_c   1.000
_cell.angle_alpha   90.00
_cell.angle_beta   90.00
_cell.angle_gamma   90.00
#
_symmetry.space_group_name_H-M   'P 1'
#
loop_
_entity.id
_entity.type
_entity.pdbx_description
1 polymer ?
#
loop_
_entity_poly.entity_id
_entity_poly.type
_entity_poly.pdbx_seq_one_letter_code
_entity_poly.pdbx_strand_id
1 'polypeptide(L)'
;MTTPNYEAYRSYHAVNLGAQTAQASPVQLVLILMDGLLEELARARAHIAARRYELKARSLDRCIDIINGLSSALDDDSGSEVVGNLARLYDYCAERLYQAGANLDAALVDEVSGLLTTLRQGWQGVQDSHG
;
A
#
# COMPACT_ATOMS: atom_id res chain seq x y z
N MET A 1 30.86 3.18 20.11
CA MET A 1 30.41 2.38 18.95
C MET A 1 29.02 1.86 19.31
N THR A 2 28.01 2.66 19.02
CA THR A 2 26.61 2.44 19.42
C THR A 2 25.77 2.37 18.14
N THR A 3 24.92 1.37 18.09
CA THR A 3 24.05 0.93 16.99
C THR A 3 23.20 2.06 16.38
N PRO A 4 22.95 2.08 15.06
CA PRO A 4 22.08 3.07 14.43
C PRO A 4 20.63 2.94 14.90
N ASN A 5 20.06 4.09 15.21
CA ASN A 5 18.78 4.31 15.87
C ASN A 5 17.61 3.99 14.93
N TYR A 6 16.63 3.25 15.45
CA TYR A 6 15.36 2.85 14.83
C TYR A 6 14.39 4.05 14.74
N GLU A 7 14.84 5.17 14.19
CA GLU A 7 14.10 6.44 14.14
C GLU A 7 13.30 6.66 12.85
N ALA A 8 13.30 5.70 11.93
CA ALA A 8 12.51 5.78 10.69
C ALA A 8 11.01 5.44 10.89
N TYR A 9 10.63 4.80 12.00
CA TYR A 9 9.24 4.41 12.27
C TYR A 9 8.40 5.50 12.95
N ARG A 10 8.99 6.65 13.31
CA ARG A 10 8.30 7.72 14.06
C ARG A 10 7.57 8.75 13.22
N SER A 11 7.59 8.67 11.88
CA SER A 11 6.93 9.68 11.02
C SER A 11 5.52 9.32 10.56
N TYR A 12 4.87 8.29 11.13
CA TYR A 12 3.42 8.06 10.97
C TYR A 12 2.58 8.61 12.13
N HIS A 13 3.20 9.25 13.11
CA HIS A 13 2.51 9.98 14.19
C HIS A 13 2.89 11.46 14.16
N ALA A 14 1.88 12.32 14.05
CA ALA A 14 1.91 13.78 13.87
C ALA A 14 2.26 14.19 12.43
N VAL A 15 1.36 14.78 11.64
CA VAL A 15 0.53 15.96 11.93
C VAL A 15 -0.67 16.00 10.96
N ASN A 16 -1.88 16.35 11.44
CA ASN A 16 -3.08 16.80 10.68
C ASN A 16 -4.22 15.85 10.25
N LEU A 17 -4.54 14.79 11.01
CA LEU A 17 -5.82 14.06 10.84
C LEU A 17 -6.63 13.87 12.12
N GLY A 18 -6.28 14.55 13.21
CA GLY A 18 -6.85 14.35 14.55
C GLY A 18 -8.33 14.74 14.76
N ALA A 19 -9.08 15.11 13.72
CA ALA A 19 -10.50 15.44 13.84
C ALA A 19 -11.45 14.52 13.04
N GLN A 20 -10.94 13.68 12.12
CA GLN A 20 -11.76 12.74 11.34
C GLN A 20 -11.41 11.26 11.59
N THR A 21 -10.28 10.97 12.24
CA THR A 21 -9.83 9.59 12.55
C THR A 21 -10.42 9.00 13.82
N ALA A 22 -11.29 9.71 14.55
CA ALA A 22 -11.79 9.27 15.85
C ALA A 22 -12.90 8.20 15.81
N GLN A 23 -13.35 7.74 14.62
CA GLN A 23 -14.45 6.76 14.49
C GLN A 23 -14.25 5.69 13.41
N ALA A 24 -13.14 5.69 12.67
CA ALA A 24 -12.95 4.69 11.61
C ALA A 24 -12.55 3.34 12.22
N SER A 25 -13.24 2.26 11.86
CA SER A 25 -12.83 0.91 12.23
C SER A 25 -11.50 0.54 11.55
N PRO A 26 -10.72 -0.42 12.07
CA PRO A 26 -9.48 -0.88 11.43
C PRO A 26 -9.67 -1.25 9.96
N VAL A 27 -10.78 -1.92 9.60
CA VAL A 27 -11.11 -2.26 8.22
C VAL A 27 -11.38 -1.01 7.36
N GLN A 28 -12.04 0.01 7.92
CA GLN A 28 -12.27 1.27 7.22
C GLN A 28 -10.95 2.02 6.93
N LEU A 29 -9.98 1.97 7.85
CA LEU A 29 -8.65 2.53 7.62
C LEU A 29 -7.91 1.80 6.49
N VAL A 30 -8.00 0.46 6.45
CA VAL A 30 -7.44 -0.36 5.35
C VAL A 30 -8.07 0.05 4.01
N LEU A 31 -9.39 0.20 3.94
CA LEU A 31 -10.07 0.60 2.71
C LEU A 31 -9.65 2.00 2.22
N ILE A 32 -9.51 2.96 3.13
CA ILE A 32 -9.01 4.31 2.79
C ILE A 32 -7.58 4.24 2.23
N LEU A 33 -6.71 3.43 2.85
CA LEU A 33 -5.34 3.24 2.36
C LEU A 33 -5.31 2.55 0.99
N MET A 34 -6.15 1.55 0.78
CA MET A 34 -6.29 0.84 -0.50
C MET A 34 -6.79 1.78 -1.61
N ASP A 35 -7.77 2.64 -1.31
CA ASP A 35 -8.25 3.65 -2.26
C ASP A 35 -7.15 4.65 -2.65
N GLY A 36 -6.43 5.18 -1.65
CA GLY A 36 -5.28 6.06 -1.90
C GLY A 36 -4.15 5.38 -2.69
N LEU A 37 -3.89 4.10 -2.43
CA LEU A 37 -2.93 3.30 -3.18
C LEU A 37 -3.32 3.13 -4.65
N LEU A 38 -4.58 2.80 -4.93
CA LEU A 38 -5.09 2.67 -6.30
C LEU A 38 -5.02 3.99 -7.07
N GLU A 39 -5.33 5.12 -6.42
CA GLU A 39 -5.16 6.45 -7.01
C GLU A 39 -3.70 6.75 -7.35
N GLU A 40 -2.77 6.42 -6.47
CA GLU A 40 -1.35 6.68 -6.69
C GLU A 40 -0.75 5.75 -7.75
N LEU A 41 -1.22 4.51 -7.87
CA LEU A 41 -0.88 3.61 -8.98
C LEU A 41 -1.31 4.18 -10.34
N ALA A 42 -2.52 4.74 -10.41
CA ALA A 42 -2.99 5.40 -11.63
C ALA A 42 -2.09 6.60 -12.00
N ARG A 43 -1.61 7.37 -11.02
CA ARG A 43 -0.63 8.47 -11.25
C ARG A 43 0.72 7.92 -11.72
N ALA A 44 1.25 6.90 -11.05
CA ALA A 44 2.52 6.27 -11.42
C ALA A 44 2.48 5.78 -12.88
N ARG A 45 1.41 5.09 -13.26
CA ARG A 45 1.15 4.63 -14.64
C ARG A 45 1.15 5.78 -15.63
N ALA A 46 0.40 6.86 -15.34
CA ALA A 46 0.35 8.04 -16.19
C ALA A 46 1.72 8.73 -16.33
N HIS A 47 2.52 8.76 -15.26
CA HIS A 47 3.88 9.31 -15.29
C HIS A 47 4.84 8.45 -16.11
N ILE A 48 4.74 7.11 -16.07
CA ILE A 48 5.47 6.21 -16.96
C ILE A 48 5.13 6.52 -18.42
N ALA A 49 3.83 6.53 -18.77
CA ALA A 49 3.37 6.76 -20.13
C ALA A 49 3.80 8.13 -20.68
N ALA A 50 3.77 9.16 -19.82
CA ALA A 50 4.19 10.52 -20.16
C ALA A 50 5.71 10.76 -20.04
N ARG A 51 6.52 9.73 -19.71
CA ARG A 51 7.97 9.82 -19.51
C ARG A 51 8.40 10.87 -18.47
N ARG A 52 7.62 11.03 -17.41
CA ARG A 52 7.89 11.96 -16.29
C ARG A 52 8.61 11.22 -15.16
N TYR A 53 9.91 10.99 -15.29
CA TYR A 53 10.63 10.01 -14.50
C TYR A 53 10.74 10.33 -13.00
N GLU A 54 10.93 11.59 -12.64
CA GLU A 54 11.01 12.02 -11.23
C GLU A 54 9.66 11.87 -10.53
N LEU A 55 8.58 12.24 -11.22
CA LEU A 55 7.22 12.09 -10.70
C LEU A 55 6.84 10.61 -10.61
N LYS A 56 7.22 9.81 -11.60
CA LYS A 56 7.07 8.35 -11.59
C LYS A 56 7.73 7.73 -10.37
N ALA A 57 8.99 8.10 -10.08
CA ALA A 57 9.72 7.56 -8.93
C ALA A 57 8.98 7.91 -7.63
N ARG A 58 8.60 9.17 -7.42
CA ARG A 58 7.86 9.61 -6.23
C ARG A 58 6.52 8.87 -6.06
N SER A 59 5.77 8.65 -7.13
CA SER A 59 4.51 7.91 -7.06
C SER A 59 4.72 6.44 -6.71
N LEU A 60 5.71 5.78 -7.31
CA LEU A 60 6.02 4.38 -7.00
C LEU A 60 6.52 4.21 -5.56
N ASP A 61 7.39 5.09 -5.09
CA ASP A 61 7.89 5.09 -3.70
C ASP A 61 6.71 5.20 -2.73
N ARG A 62 5.77 6.12 -2.98
CA ARG A 62 4.56 6.26 -2.16
C ARG A 62 3.68 5.00 -2.20
N CYS A 63 3.53 4.35 -3.36
CA CYS A 63 2.77 3.11 -3.45
C CYS A 63 3.40 2.02 -2.57
N ILE A 64 4.72 1.88 -2.64
CA ILE A 64 5.48 0.89 -1.85
C ILE A 64 5.40 1.19 -0.36
N ASP A 65 5.49 2.45 0.05
CA ASP A 65 5.34 2.84 1.46
C ASP A 65 3.96 2.44 2.02
N ILE A 66 2.88 2.64 1.25
CA ILE A 66 1.53 2.24 1.66
C ILE A 66 1.41 0.71 1.74
N ILE A 67 1.94 -0.02 0.76
CA ILE A 67 1.94 -1.49 0.75
C ILE A 67 2.67 -2.03 1.98
N ASN A 68 3.85 -1.48 2.29
CA ASN A 68 4.62 -1.87 3.47
C ASN A 68 3.86 -1.54 4.77
N GLY A 69 3.19 -0.39 4.83
CA GLY A 69 2.33 -0.02 5.95
C GLY A 69 1.20 -1.02 6.16
N LEU A 70 0.49 -1.40 5.09
CA LEU A 70 -0.57 -2.41 5.11
C LEU A 70 -0.05 -3.79 5.55
N SER A 71 1.10 -4.21 5.02
CA SER A 71 1.74 -5.48 5.39
C SER A 71 2.12 -5.51 6.87
N SER A 72 2.72 -4.42 7.38
CA SER A 72 3.11 -4.30 8.79
C SER A 72 1.94 -4.28 9.78
N ALA A 73 0.74 -3.92 9.30
CA ALA A 73 -0.48 -3.90 10.10
C ALA A 73 -1.20 -5.26 10.14
N LEU A 74 -0.75 -6.25 9.37
CA LEU A 74 -1.25 -7.62 9.48
C LEU A 74 -0.70 -8.21 10.79
N ASP A 75 -1.58 -8.40 11.77
CA ASP A 75 -1.23 -8.92 13.09
C ASP A 75 -0.78 -10.39 12.97
N ASP A 76 0.52 -10.63 13.17
CA ASP A 76 1.20 -11.92 12.99
C ASP A 76 0.86 -12.92 14.12
N ASP A 77 0.17 -12.47 15.16
CA ASP A 77 -0.09 -13.24 16.39
C ASP A 77 -1.14 -14.37 16.18
N SER A 78 -1.86 -14.37 15.06
CA SER A 78 -2.87 -15.39 14.75
C SER A 78 -2.35 -16.59 13.97
N GLY A 79 -1.15 -16.50 13.35
CA GLY A 79 -0.56 -17.59 12.55
C GLY A 79 -1.46 -18.12 11.42
N SER A 80 -2.46 -17.34 11.00
CA SER A 80 -3.45 -17.82 10.03
C SER A 80 -2.86 -17.85 8.62
N GLU A 81 -3.21 -18.90 7.87
CA GLU A 81 -2.80 -19.06 6.46
C GLU A 81 -3.21 -17.84 5.60
N VAL A 82 -4.34 -17.21 5.95
CA VAL A 82 -4.86 -16.02 5.28
C VAL A 82 -3.93 -14.82 5.47
N VAL A 83 -3.48 -14.55 6.69
CA VAL A 83 -2.53 -13.45 6.97
C VAL A 83 -1.21 -13.68 6.22
N GLY A 84 -0.69 -14.91 6.24
CA GLY A 84 0.53 -15.26 5.50
C GLY A 84 0.38 -15.12 3.98
N ASN A 85 -0.79 -15.47 3.42
CA ASN A 85 -1.09 -15.25 2.00
C ASN A 85 -1.15 -13.76 1.64
N LEU A 86 -1.75 -12.93 2.49
CA LEU A 86 -1.85 -11.48 2.28
C LEU A 86 -0.47 -10.81 2.30
N ALA A 87 0.36 -11.16 3.29
CA ALA A 87 1.73 -10.64 3.38
C ALA A 87 2.53 -10.95 2.10
N ARG A 88 2.49 -12.20 1.62
CA ARG A 88 3.15 -12.60 0.36
C ARG A 88 2.62 -11.85 -0.86
N LEU A 89 1.32 -11.57 -0.92
CA LEU A 89 0.72 -10.82 -2.02
C LEU A 89 1.20 -9.36 -2.01
N TYR A 90 1.31 -8.74 -0.84
CA TYR A 90 1.85 -7.39 -0.70
C TYR A 90 3.33 -7.32 -1.10
N ASP A 91 4.15 -8.27 -0.65
CA ASP A 91 5.56 -8.37 -1.04
C ASP A 91 5.72 -8.51 -2.56
N TYR A 92 4.91 -9.39 -3.17
CA TYR A 92 4.86 -9.54 -4.62
C TYR A 92 4.51 -8.22 -5.32
N CYS A 93 3.48 -7.50 -4.86
CA CYS A 93 3.09 -6.22 -5.43
C CYS A 93 4.24 -5.20 -5.36
N ALA A 94 4.93 -5.09 -4.22
CA ALA A 94 6.06 -4.19 -4.07
C ALA A 94 7.20 -4.54 -5.06
N GLU A 95 7.54 -5.82 -5.20
CA GLU A 95 8.54 -6.29 -6.17
C GLU A 95 8.17 -5.91 -7.62
N ARG A 96 6.91 -6.14 -8.01
CA ARG A 96 6.43 -5.77 -9.36
C ARG A 96 6.49 -4.26 -9.59
N LEU A 97 6.22 -3.43 -8.59
CA LEU A 97 6.35 -1.98 -8.72
C LEU A 97 7.80 -1.51 -8.84
N TYR A 98 8.76 -2.16 -8.15
CA TYR A 98 10.18 -1.91 -8.39
C TYR A 98 10.58 -2.24 -9.83
N GLN A 99 10.13 -3.39 -10.35
CA GLN A 99 10.36 -3.79 -11.73
C GLN A 99 9.71 -2.82 -12.73
N ALA A 100 8.49 -2.35 -12.45
CA ALA A 100 7.79 -1.33 -13.25
C ALA A 100 8.61 -0.03 -13.32
N GLY A 101 9.15 0.39 -12.17
CA GLY A 101 10.01 1.57 -12.06
C GLY A 101 11.30 1.44 -12.88
N ALA A 102 11.99 0.31 -12.76
CA ALA A 102 13.26 0.04 -13.45
C ALA A 102 13.09 -0.09 -14.97
N ASN A 103 12.04 -0.80 -15.40
CA ASN A 103 11.81 -1.12 -16.80
C ASN A 103 10.93 -0.10 -17.54
N LEU A 104 10.40 0.89 -16.83
CA LEU A 104 9.40 1.84 -17.34
C LEU A 104 8.17 1.11 -17.93
N ASP A 105 7.77 0.02 -17.28
CA ASP A 105 6.71 -0.85 -17.77
C ASP A 105 5.38 -0.56 -17.05
N ALA A 106 4.47 0.10 -17.76
CA ALA A 106 3.15 0.42 -17.25
C ALA A 106 2.25 -0.82 -17.08
N ALA A 107 2.51 -1.92 -17.81
CA ALA A 107 1.71 -3.14 -17.70
C ALA A 107 1.90 -3.80 -16.31
N LEU A 108 3.09 -3.65 -15.72
CA LEU A 108 3.37 -4.10 -14.36
C LEU A 108 2.55 -3.33 -13.31
N VAL A 109 2.34 -2.03 -13.54
CA VAL A 109 1.47 -1.21 -12.69
C VAL A 109 0.00 -1.63 -12.85
N ASP A 110 -0.43 -1.95 -14.07
CA ASP A 110 -1.79 -2.42 -14.36
C ASP A 110 -2.08 -3.77 -13.68
N GLU A 111 -1.13 -4.70 -13.69
CA GLU A 111 -1.23 -5.98 -12.98
C GLU A 111 -1.43 -5.79 -11.47
N VAL A 112 -0.56 -5.00 -10.85
CA VAL A 112 -0.63 -4.69 -9.40
C VAL A 112 -1.95 -3.99 -9.06
N SER A 113 -2.41 -3.07 -9.91
CA SER A 113 -3.70 -2.40 -9.73
C SER A 113 -4.87 -3.40 -9.73
N GLY A 114 -4.84 -4.42 -10.60
CA GLY A 114 -5.86 -5.47 -10.65
C GLY A 114 -5.89 -6.33 -9.38
N LEU A 115 -4.72 -6.76 -8.90
CA LEU A 115 -4.57 -7.53 -7.67
C LEU A 115 -5.11 -6.76 -6.46
N LEU A 116 -4.69 -5.50 -6.31
CA LEU A 116 -5.11 -4.65 -5.20
C LEU A 116 -6.58 -4.26 -5.29
N THR A 117 -7.14 -4.08 -6.49
CA THR A 117 -8.59 -3.87 -6.66
C THR A 117 -9.38 -5.06 -6.15
N THR A 118 -8.94 -6.28 -6.47
CA THR A 118 -9.58 -7.52 -6.00
C THR A 118 -9.50 -7.62 -4.47
N LEU A 119 -8.34 -7.30 -3.91
CA LEU A 119 -8.15 -7.33 -2.46
C LEU A 119 -9.00 -6.28 -1.74
N ARG A 120 -9.13 -5.07 -2.31
CA ARG A 120 -10.01 -4.01 -1.79
C ARG A 120 -11.46 -4.48 -1.73
N GLN A 121 -11.94 -5.17 -2.76
CA GLN A 121 -13.28 -5.76 -2.76
C GLN A 121 -13.45 -6.81 -1.65
N GLY A 122 -12.42 -7.63 -1.40
CA GLY A 122 -12.39 -8.55 -0.27
C GLY A 122 -12.57 -7.84 1.07
N TRP A 123 -11.81 -6.76 1.32
CA TRP A 123 -11.94 -5.96 2.53
C TRP A 123 -13.30 -5.27 2.65
N GLN A 124 -13.89 -4.83 1.54
CA GLN A 124 -15.24 -4.26 1.53
C GLN A 124 -16.27 -5.30 1.99
N GLY A 125 -16.17 -6.54 1.50
CA GLY A 125 -17.05 -7.63 1.94
C GLY A 125 -16.91 -7.94 3.44
N VAL A 126 -15.71 -7.83 4.00
CA VAL A 126 -15.48 -7.94 5.46
C VAL A 126 -16.15 -6.79 6.21
N GLN A 127 -16.02 -5.55 5.72
CA GLN A 127 -16.70 -4.40 6.32
C GLN A 127 -18.21 -4.57 6.33
N ASP A 128 -18.81 -4.99 5.21
CA ASP A 128 -20.26 -5.13 5.05
C ASP A 128 -20.82 -6.28 5.91
N SER A 129 -20.00 -7.30 6.19
CA SER A 129 -20.39 -8.44 7.05
C SER A 129 -20.32 -8.15 8.55
N HIS A 130 -19.57 -7.12 8.94
CA HIS A 130 -19.33 -6.72 10.34
C HIS A 130 -19.83 -5.30 10.67
N GLY A 131 -20.56 -4.66 9.75
CA GLY A 131 -21.13 -3.32 9.86
C GLY A 131 -22.63 -3.30 10.12
#